data_AF-A0A7W0YVV8-F1
#
_entry.id   AF-A0A7W0YVV8-F1
#
_cell.length_a   1.000
_cell.length_b   1.000
_cell.length_c   1.000
_cell.angle_alpha   90.00
_cell.angle_beta   90.00
_cell.angle_gamma   90.00
#
_symmetry.space_group_name_H-M   'P 1'
#
loop_
_entity.id
_entity.type
_entity.pdbx_description
1 polymer ?
#
loop_
_entity_poly.entity_id
_entity_poly.type
_entity_poly.pdbx_seq_one_letter_code
_entity_poly.pdbx_strand_id
1 'polypeptide(L)' 'MPDPETQELRVEQIRREREEHAAARAAEQPGEERQHERRAERAEYLREQLDARAESERRVEDDA' A
#
# COMPACT_ATOMS: atom_id res chain seq x y z
N MET A 1 -17.44 10.14 -5.14
CA MET A 1 -16.68 8.90 -4.99
C MET A 1 -15.27 9.05 -5.54
N PRO A 2 -14.22 8.67 -4.79
CA PRO A 2 -12.83 8.71 -5.27
C PRO A 2 -12.63 7.82 -6.51
N ASP A 3 -11.58 8.09 -7.27
CA ASP A 3 -11.28 7.44 -8.54
C ASP A 3 -11.17 5.91 -8.37
N PRO A 4 -11.86 5.10 -9.21
CA PRO A 4 -11.79 3.65 -9.14
C PRO A 4 -10.36 3.10 -9.21
N GLU A 5 -9.48 3.69 -10.03
CA GLU A 5 -8.08 3.28 -10.16
C GLU A 5 -7.32 3.51 -8.85
N THR A 6 -7.55 4.63 -8.16
CA THR A 6 -6.97 4.91 -6.83
C THR A 6 -7.35 3.81 -5.83
N GLN A 7 -8.61 3.35 -5.86
CA GLN A 7 -9.10 2.31 -4.96
C GLN A 7 -8.53 0.92 -5.30
N GLU A 8 -8.43 0.58 -6.58
CA GLU A 8 -7.81 -0.68 -7.03
C GLU A 8 -6.34 -0.76 -6.63
N LEU A 9 -5.58 0.31 -6.88
CA LEU A 9 -4.16 0.39 -6.49
C LEU A 9 -3.98 0.30 -4.97
N ARG A 10 -4.90 0.87 -4.18
CA ARG A 10 -4.86 0.79 -2.72
C ARG A 10 -5.05 -0.64 -2.24
N VAL A 11 -6.02 -1.36 -2.80
CA VAL A 11 -6.25 -2.78 -2.50
C VAL A 11 -5.02 -3.62 -2.88
N GLU A 12 -4.39 -3.31 -4.01
CA GLU A 12 -3.15 -3.98 -4.41
C GLU A 12 -2.02 -3.77 -3.40
N GLN A 13 -1.81 -2.54 -2.91
CA GLN A 13 -0.77 -2.27 -1.90
C GLN A 13 -1.03 -3.02 -0.59
N ILE A 14 -2.29 -3.12 -0.14
CA ILE A 14 -2.65 -3.92 1.05
C ILE A 14 -2.30 -5.40 0.85
N ARG A 15 -2.52 -5.96 -0.36
CA ARG A 15 -2.14 -7.35 -0.66
C ARG A 15 -0.63 -7.53 -0.61
N ARG A 16 0.11 -6.64 -1.28
CA ARG A 16 1.59 -6.66 -1.31
C ARG A 16 2.20 -6.54 0.08
N GLU A 17 1.72 -5.59 0.91
CA GLU A 17 2.15 -5.42 2.30
C GLU A 17 2.00 -6.74 3.09
N ARG A 18 0.84 -7.39 2.98
CA ARG A 18 0.56 -8.66 3.68
C ARG A 18 1.44 -9.81 3.19
N GLU A 19 1.62 -9.91 1.87
CA GLU A 19 2.45 -10.94 1.24
C GLU A 19 3.93 -10.77 1.65
N GLU A 20 4.45 -9.55 1.61
CA GLU A 20 5.83 -9.25 2.01
C GLU A 20 6.04 -9.49 3.51
N HIS A 21 5.09 -9.12 4.38
CA HIS A 21 5.17 -9.49 5.80
C HIS A 21 5.12 -11.00 6.02
N ALA A 22 4.35 -11.75 5.23
CA ALA A 22 4.32 -13.20 5.31
C ALA A 22 5.66 -13.81 4.85
N ALA A 23 6.24 -13.28 3.77
CA ALA A 23 7.54 -13.70 3.27
C ALA A 23 8.67 -13.35 4.26
N ALA A 24 8.65 -12.17 4.89
CA ALA A 24 9.61 -11.81 5.93
C ALA A 24 9.60 -12.82 7.09
N ARG A 25 8.41 -13.20 7.57
CA ARG A 25 8.26 -14.21 8.64
C ARG A 25 8.71 -15.62 8.23
N ALA A 26 8.69 -15.92 6.93
CA ALA A 26 9.11 -17.21 6.38
C ALA A 26 10.57 -17.24 5.94
N ALA A 27 11.25 -16.09 5.90
CA ALA A 27 12.62 -15.98 5.40
C ALA A 27 13.59 -16.73 6.32
N GLU A 28 14.44 -17.56 5.73
CA GLU A 28 15.44 -18.32 6.47
C GLU A 28 16.70 -17.50 6.76
N GLN A 29 16.92 -16.43 5.98
CA GLN A 29 18.11 -15.58 6.08
C GLN A 29 17.74 -14.18 6.55
N PRO A 30 18.49 -13.59 7.51
CA PRO A 30 18.24 -12.24 7.98
C PRO A 30 18.32 -11.17 6.87
N GLY A 31 19.09 -11.42 5.81
CA GLY A 31 19.17 -10.51 4.66
C GLY A 31 17.93 -10.52 3.77
N GLU A 32 17.24 -11.65 3.71
CA GLU A 32 15.98 -11.83 2.97
C GLU A 32 14.81 -11.26 3.78
N GLU A 33 14.74 -11.58 5.07
CA GLU A 33 13.79 -10.99 6.02
C GLU A 33 13.76 -9.45 5.91
N ARG A 34 14.93 -8.81 6.07
CA ARG A 34 15.05 -7.34 5.95
C ARG A 34 14.68 -6.79 4.58
N GLN A 35 14.81 -7.57 3.52
CA GLN A 35 14.38 -7.13 2.19
C GLN A 35 12.87 -7.12 2.08
N HIS A 36 12.21 -8.18 2.56
CA HIS A 36 10.76 -8.28 2.60
C HIS A 36 10.15 -7.20 3.51
N GLU A 37 10.73 -6.94 4.68
CA GLU A 37 10.31 -5.84 5.57
C GLU A 37 10.33 -4.49 4.85
N ARG A 38 11.43 -4.14 4.18
CA ARG A 38 11.51 -2.88 3.41
C ARG A 38 10.50 -2.80 2.26
N ARG A 39 10.14 -3.94 1.65
CA ARG A 39 9.10 -3.97 0.60
C ARG A 39 7.71 -3.77 1.21
N ALA A 40 7.45 -4.36 2.37
CA ALA A 40 6.21 -4.14 3.12
C ALA A 40 6.04 -2.67 3.53
N GLU A 41 7.09 -2.06 4.10
CA GLU A 41 7.12 -0.62 4.45
C GLU A 41 6.83 0.26 3.23
N ARG A 42 7.40 -0.09 2.07
CA ARG A 42 7.14 0.65 0.83
C ARG A 42 5.70 0.51 0.35
N ALA A 43 5.10 -0.68 0.46
CA ALA A 43 3.71 -0.91 0.11
C ALA A 43 2.77 -0.12 1.04
N GLU A 44 3.06 -0.11 2.34
CA GLU A 44 2.35 0.72 3.32
C GLU A 44 2.43 2.22 2.98
N TYR A 45 3.63 2.74 2.71
CA TYR A 45 3.79 4.14 2.33
C TYR A 45 2.97 4.50 1.08
N LEU A 46 2.99 3.64 0.06
CA LEU A 46 2.18 3.86 -1.15
C LEU A 46 0.68 3.81 -0.85
N ARG A 47 0.22 2.93 0.05
CA ARG A 47 -1.18 2.88 0.51
C ARG A 47 -1.58 4.21 1.15
N GLU A 48 -0.75 4.77 2.02
CA GLU A 48 -1.01 6.07 2.67
C GLU A 48 -1.13 7.22 1.66
N GLN A 49 -0.26 7.24 0.66
CA GLN A 49 -0.31 8.24 -0.40
C GLN A 49 -1.59 8.12 -1.24
N LEU A 50 -2.04 6.89 -1.51
CA LEU A 50 -3.31 6.64 -2.22
C LEU A 50 -4.52 7.04 -1.37
N ASP A 51 -4.46 6.84 -0.05
CA ASP A 51 -5.50 7.30 0.88
C ASP A 51 -5.62 8.83 0.90
N ALA A 52 -4.49 9.55 0.95
CA ALA A 52 -4.45 11.01 0.86
C ALA A 52 -4.96 11.53 -0.51
N ARG A 53 -4.66 10.80 -1.59
CA ARG A 53 -5.20 11.10 -2.92
C ARG A 53 -6.72 10.91 -2.96
N ALA A 54 -7.23 9.78 -2.48
CA ALA A 54 -8.65 9.50 -2.43
C ALA A 54 -9.43 10.53 -1.59
N GLU A 55 -8.83 11.03 -0.50
CA GLU A 55 -9.39 12.16 0.27
C GLU A 55 -9.43 13.45 -0.55
N SER A 56 -8.39 13.74 -1.30
CA SER A 56 -8.33 14.92 -2.15
C SER A 56 -9.33 14.85 -3.30
N GLU A 57 -9.50 13.68 -3.93
CA GLU A 57 -10.51 13.44 -4.98
C GLU A 57 -11.93 13.66 -4.45
N ARG A 58 -12.24 13.18 -3.24
CA ARG A 58 -13.54 13.43 -2.60
C ARG A 58 -13.81 14.92 -2.42
N ARG A 59 -12.82 15.69 -1.93
CA ARG A 59 -12.97 17.14 -1.74
C ARG A 59 -13.23 17.88 -3.05
N VAL A 60 -12.48 17.54 -4.09
CA VAL A 60 -12.64 18.16 -5.42
C VAL A 60 -14.03 17.90 -5.99
N GLU A 61 -14.57 16.70 -5.79
CA GLU A 61 -15.92 16.35 -6.23
C GLU A 61 -17.00 17.02 -5.39
N ASP A 62 -16.79 17.18 -4.08
CA ASP A 62 -17.72 17.90 -3.20
C ASP A 62 -17.78 19.42 -3.51
N ASP A 63 -16.68 19.98 -4.04
CA ASP A 63 -16.57 21.39 -4.44
C ASP A 63 -17.06 21.66 -5.89
N ALA A 64 -17.42 20.63 -6.66
CA ALA A 64 -17.80 20.71 -8.09
C ALA A 64 -19.32 20.70 -8.32
#